data_AF-A0A8T4Z0Y3-F1
#
_entry.id   AF-A0A8T4Z0Y3-F1
#
_cell.length_a   1.000
_cell.length_b   1.000
_cell.length_c   1.000
_cell.angle_alpha   90.00
_cell.angle_beta   90.00
_cell.angle_gamma   90.00
#
_symmetry.space_group_name_H-M   'P 1'
#
loop_
_entity.id
_entity.type
_entity.pdbx_description
1 polymer ?
#
loop_
_entity_poly.entity_id
_entity_poly.type
_entity_poly.pdbx_seq_one_letter_code
_entity_poly.pdbx_strand_id
1 'polypeptide(L)'
;MVEYVAEIRDKGEVTIPKELRKRYALEPRKSVRLIPRMEGILIKPRPQDPLAELRGLAREVWPSDHSSVRIVKEIRKRVDFEVKGKL
;
A
#
# COMPACT_ATOMS: atom_id res chain seq x y z
N MET A 1 -14.67 -1.87 22.68
CA MET A 1 -13.30 -1.53 22.24
C MET A 1 -12.38 -2.48 22.99
N VAL A 2 -11.50 -3.22 22.29
CA VAL A 2 -10.56 -4.14 22.96
C VAL A 2 -9.26 -3.40 23.14
N GLU A 3 -8.85 -3.19 24.39
CA GLU A 3 -7.57 -2.60 24.74
C GLU A 3 -6.56 -3.72 25.01
N TYR A 4 -5.31 -3.51 24.58
CA TYR A 4 -4.21 -4.42 24.83
C TYR A 4 -3.15 -3.66 25.62
N VAL A 5 -2.92 -4.09 26.86
CA VAL A 5 -1.85 -3.56 27.70
C VAL A 5 -0.60 -4.42 27.50
N ALA A 6 0.53 -3.78 27.24
CA ALA A 6 1.82 -4.44 27.08
C ALA A 6 2.90 -3.62 27.77
N GLU A 7 3.83 -4.31 28.42
CA GLU A 7 4.99 -3.67 29.03
C GLU A 7 6.04 -3.35 27.97
N ILE A 8 6.70 -2.21 28.17
CA ILE A 8 7.86 -1.79 27.39
C ILE A 8 9.10 -2.37 28.07
N ARG A 9 9.87 -3.18 27.34
CA ARG A 9 11.16 -3.71 27.84
C ARG A 9 12.28 -2.67 27.72
N ASP A 10 13.44 -2.99 28.28
CA ASP A 10 14.60 -2.09 28.45
C ASP A 10 15.01 -1.29 27.20
N LYS A 11 14.78 -1.81 25.99
CA LYS A 11 15.13 -1.17 24.71
C LYS A 11 13.95 -0.55 23.96
N GLY A 12 12.81 -0.34 24.61
CA GLY A 12 11.61 0.13 23.93
C GLY A 12 10.85 -0.97 23.18
N GLU A 13 11.15 -2.24 23.46
CA GLU A 13 10.51 -3.37 22.79
C GLU A 13 9.12 -3.62 23.37
N VAL A 14 8.10 -3.66 22.51
CA VAL A 14 6.72 -3.99 22.88
C VAL A 14 6.33 -5.30 22.23
N THR A 15 5.87 -6.25 23.04
CA THR A 15 5.39 -7.53 22.53
C THR A 15 3.99 -7.37 21.95
N ILE A 16 3.84 -7.53 20.64
CA ILE A 16 2.53 -7.46 19.98
C ILE A 16 1.78 -8.80 20.16
N PRO A 17 0.58 -8.81 20.77
CA PRO A 17 -0.27 -9.98 20.92
C PRO A 17 -0.48 -10.74 19.61
N LYS A 18 -0.57 -12.07 19.69
CA LYS A 18 -0.65 -12.97 18.52
C LYS A 18 -1.83 -12.62 17.61
N GLU A 19 -2.95 -12.23 18.20
CA GLU A 19 -4.20 -11.86 17.56
C GLU A 19 -3.99 -10.63 16.68
N LEU A 20 -3.33 -9.59 17.21
CA LEU A 20 -3.01 -8.37 16.46
C LEU A 20 -1.99 -8.66 15.35
N ARG A 21 -0.98 -9.50 15.62
CA ARG A 21 0.00 -9.86 14.60
C ARG A 21 -0.64 -10.56 13.41
N LYS A 22 -1.56 -11.50 13.64
CA LYS A 22 -2.30 -12.18 12.57
C LYS A 22 -3.21 -11.21 11.80
N ARG A 23 -3.96 -10.37 12.53
CA ARG A 23 -4.92 -9.44 11.93
C ARG A 23 -4.25 -8.43 10.99
N TYR A 24 -3.05 -7.98 11.34
CA TYR A 24 -2.32 -6.95 10.58
C TYR A 24 -1.12 -7.50 9.81
N ALA A 25 -1.02 -8.82 9.62
CA ALA A 25 0.07 -9.49 8.90
C ALA A 25 1.48 -9.08 9.36
N LEU A 26 1.66 -8.89 10.67
CA LEU A 26 2.94 -8.57 11.31
C LEU A 26 3.72 -9.87 11.53
N GLU A 27 4.35 -10.35 10.46
CA GLU A 27 5.17 -11.57 10.50
C GLU A 27 6.57 -11.29 11.04
N PRO A 28 7.23 -12.32 11.63
CA PRO A 28 8.64 -12.24 12.00
C PRO A 28 9.50 -11.79 10.80
N ARG A 29 10.52 -10.97 11.08
CA ARG A 29 11.48 -10.45 10.08
C ARG A 29 10.89 -9.49 9.03
N LYS A 30 9.59 -9.18 9.08
CA LYS A 30 9.03 -8.05 8.33
C LYS A 30 9.27 -6.75 9.10
N SER A 31 9.62 -5.70 8.38
CA SER A 31 9.79 -4.38 8.97
C SER A 31 8.44 -3.66 9.10
N VAL A 32 8.36 -2.74 10.06
CA VAL A 32 7.22 -1.86 10.27
C VAL A 32 7.66 -0.40 10.15
N ARG A 33 6.72 0.47 9.81
CA ARG A 33 6.85 1.92 9.91
C ARG A 33 6.28 2.37 11.24
N LEU A 34 7.04 3.17 11.96
CA LEU A 34 6.59 3.89 13.15
C LEU A 34 6.34 5.34 12.74
N ILE A 35 5.10 5.79 12.87
CA ILE A 35 4.68 7.13 12.45
C ILE A 35 4.19 7.87 13.69
N PRO A 36 4.88 8.94 14.14
CA PRO A 36 4.41 9.78 15.23
C PRO A 36 3.07 10.43 14.89
N ARG A 37 2.14 10.41 15.85
CA ARG A 37 0.83 11.06 15.81
C ARG A 37 0.60 11.79 17.13
N MET A 38 -0.43 12.64 17.20
CA MET A 38 -0.75 13.37 18.43
C MET A 38 -1.16 12.42 19.57
N GLU A 39 -1.87 11.35 19.22
CA GLU A 39 -2.39 10.33 20.12
C GLU A 39 -1.40 9.22 20.45
N GLY A 40 -0.22 9.20 19.82
CA GLY A 40 0.81 8.17 20.06
C GLY A 40 1.56 7.74 18.81
N ILE A 41 1.96 6.46 18.76
CA ILE A 41 2.76 5.90 17.65
C ILE A 41 1.87 4.99 16.80
N LEU A 42 1.71 5.34 15.54
CA LEU A 42 1.03 4.48 14.57
C LEU A 42 2.02 3.49 13.97
N ILE A 43 1.77 2.20 14.19
CA ILE A 43 2.57 1.10 13.64
C ILE A 43 1.89 0.56 12.38
N LYS A 44 2.58 0.60 11.24
CA LYS A 44 2.08 0.04 9.97
C LYS A 44 3.06 -0.99 9.41
N PRO A 45 2.59 -2.11 8.84
CA PRO A 45 3.45 -2.98 8.05
C PRO A 45 4.19 -2.18 6.96
N ARG A 46 5.46 -2.51 6.73
CA ARG A 46 6.20 -2.01 5.57
C ARG A 46 6.10 -3.04 4.44
N PRO A 47 5.58 -2.66 3.26
CA PRO A 47 5.58 -3.54 2.10
C PRO A 47 7.03 -3.89 1.73
N GLN A 48 7.30 -5.18 1.49
CA GLN A 48 8.62 -5.61 1.02
C GLN A 48 8.86 -5.19 -0.44
N ASP A 49 7.81 -5.24 -1.27
CA ASP A 49 7.81 -4.71 -2.63
C ASP A 49 6.63 -3.72 -2.78
N PRO A 50 6.87 -2.41 -2.66
CA PRO A 50 5.85 -1.38 -2.88
C PRO A 50 5.19 -1.46 -4.26
N LEU A 51 5.91 -1.92 -5.29
CA LEU A 51 5.37 -2.04 -6.64
C LEU A 51 4.45 -3.26 -6.74
N ALA A 52 4.73 -4.35 -6.03
CA ALA A 52 3.80 -5.49 -5.96
C ALA A 52 2.47 -5.10 -5.32
N GLU A 53 2.51 -4.32 -4.24
CA GLU A 53 1.30 -3.84 -3.56
C GLU A 53 0.50 -2.89 -4.49
N LEU A 54 1.19 -1.97 -5.17
CA LEU A 54 0.58 -1.08 -6.16
C LEU A 54 -0.05 -1.85 -7.33
N ARG A 55 0.63 -2.88 -7.85
CA ARG A 55 0.09 -3.78 -8.90
C ARG A 55 -1.17 -4.50 -8.41
N GLY A 56 -1.19 -4.94 -7.15
CA GLY A 56 -2.36 -5.57 -6.54
C GLY A 56 -3.57 -4.64 -6.50
N LEU A 57 -3.38 -3.42 -6.00
CA LEU A 57 -4.42 -2.39 -5.98
C LEU A 57 -4.90 -2.03 -7.39
N ALA A 58 -3.95 -1.87 -8.32
CA ALA A 58 -4.27 -1.58 -9.71
C ALA A 58 -5.10 -2.70 -10.34
N ARG A 59 -4.89 -3.97 -9.99
CA ARG A 59 -5.65 -5.10 -10.54
C ARG A 59 -7.16 -5.03 -10.23
N GLU A 60 -7.55 -4.42 -9.11
CA GLU A 60 -8.97 -4.27 -8.74
C GLU A 60 -9.68 -3.18 -9.56
N VAL A 61 -8.93 -2.16 -10.03
CA VAL A 61 -9.46 -1.03 -10.81
C VAL A 61 -9.13 -1.13 -12.30
N TRP A 62 -8.19 -1.98 -12.69
CA TRP A 62 -7.75 -2.11 -14.07
C TRP A 62 -8.74 -2.97 -14.86
N PRO A 63 -9.26 -2.49 -16.00
CA PRO A 63 -10.18 -3.27 -16.82
C PRO A 63 -9.50 -4.56 -17.30
N SER A 64 -10.10 -5.71 -16.99
CA SER A 64 -9.56 -7.03 -17.34
C SER A 64 -9.62 -7.33 -18.84
N ASP A 65 -10.42 -6.56 -19.59
CA ASP A 65 -10.66 -6.67 -21.02
C ASP A 65 -9.79 -5.72 -21.88
N HIS A 66 -9.02 -4.83 -21.24
CA HIS A 66 -8.16 -3.87 -21.96
C HIS A 66 -6.67 -4.03 -21.64
N SER A 67 -5.88 -4.28 -22.70
CA SER A 67 -4.42 -4.18 -22.64
C SER A 67 -3.99 -2.73 -22.44
N SER A 68 -3.07 -2.48 -21.51
CA SER A 68 -2.46 -1.17 -21.28
C SER A 68 -1.83 -0.57 -22.53
N VAL A 69 -1.28 -1.42 -23.40
CA VAL A 69 -0.70 -1.00 -24.68
C VAL A 69 -1.79 -0.43 -25.60
N ARG A 70 -2.98 -1.04 -25.60
CA ARG A 70 -4.11 -0.60 -26.44
C ARG A 70 -4.65 0.75 -25.97
N ILE A 71 -4.82 0.93 -24.66
CA ILE A 71 -5.26 2.19 -24.06
C ILE A 71 -4.28 3.32 -24.41
N VAL A 72 -2.97 3.11 -24.20
CA VAL A 72 -1.94 4.12 -24.50
C VAL A 72 -1.93 4.46 -26.00
N LYS A 73 -2.11 3.47 -26.87
CA LYS A 73 -2.17 3.68 -28.33
C LYS A 73 -3.40 4.51 -28.74
N GLU A 74 -4.55 4.27 -28.12
CA GLU A 74 -5.78 5.04 -28.36
C GLU A 74 -5.67 6.48 -27.85
N ILE A 75 -5.11 6.67 -26.66
CA ILE A 75 -4.87 8.02 -26.10
C ILE A 75 -3.95 8.82 -27.01
N ARG A 76 -2.81 8.24 -27.44
CA ARG A 76 -1.88 8.90 -28.36
C ARG A 76 -2.56 9.29 -29.68
N LYS A 77 -3.34 8.38 -30.26
CA LYS A 77 -4.12 8.67 -31.48
C LYS A 77 -5.07 9.85 -31.30
N ARG A 78 -5.81 9.92 -30.18
CA ARG A 78 -6.73 11.04 -29.91
C ARG A 78 -5.99 12.37 -29.81
N VAL A 79 -4.88 12.39 -29.08
CA VAL A 79 -4.04 13.60 -28.94
C VAL A 79 -3.50 14.05 -30.30
N ASP A 80 -2.98 13.13 -31.11
CA ASP A 80 -2.47 13.46 -32.45
C ASP A 80 -3.55 14.03 -33.38
N PHE A 81 -4.79 13.54 -33.26
CA PHE A 81 -5.95 14.06 -34.00
C PHE A 81 -6.35 15.47 -33.55
N GLU A 82 -6.41 15.73 -32.24
CA GLU A 82 -6.72 17.07 -31.71
C GLU A 82 -5.67 18.11 -32.10
N VAL A 83 -4.38 17.74 -32.08
CA VAL A 83 -3.30 18.63 -32.48
C VAL A 83 -3.38 18.96 -33.98
N LYS A 84 -3.71 17.97 -34.83
CA LYS A 84 -3.88 18.19 -36.27
C LYS A 84 -5.15 18.94 -36.65
N GLY A 85 -6.21 18.86 -35.86
CA GLY A 85 -7.47 19.58 -36.09
C GLY A 85 -7.44 21.05 -35.65
N LYS A 86 -6.41 21.48 -34.93
CA LYS A 86 -6.19 22.88 -34.51
C LYS A 86 -5.16 23.64 -35.39
N LEU A 87 -4.61 22.98 -36.41
CA LEU A 87 -3.73 23.55 -37.44
C LEU A 87 -4.53 23.78 -38.74
#